data_AF-A0ABC9AND8-F1
#
_entry.id   AF-A0ABC9AND8-F1
#
_cell.length_a   1.000
_cell.length_b   1.000
_cell.length_c   1.000
_cell.angle_alpha   90.00
_cell.angle_beta   90.00
_cell.angle_gamma   90.00
#
_symmetry.space_group_name_H-M   'P 1'
#
loop_
_entity.id
_entity.type
_entity.pdbx_description
1 polymer ?
#
loop_
_entity_poly.entity_id
_entity_poly.type
_entity_poly.pdbx_seq_one_letter_code
_entity_poly.pdbx_strand_id
1 'polypeptide(L)'
;MAVAGGSGTRAWVEQVEKSLDKASVPSVAASRRSIYRVPACIKDGDPNRKVYKPRVVSLGPFHHGDPELAPMEEHKQRALRHLLRRANQRPRLLPELVASVEVVAEELESAYYPDLGDWWRGEEGRERFLEMMVVDGCFLLEVMRAAGLHERNTGGDYAPDDPVFSHHGVLYMVPYIRRDMLMLENQVPLLLLQKLVAVETAKPPKTHSKANLHDVRFRHGVLSIPSLTVDDSTEYMFANTMAFERLHVGAGNDVTAYVFFMGGIVKSAKDVAVLSSSGIIQNAAGSDEAAAKMFAIVSKDVVLEPESALEAVQREVNAYCDKPWNKWRANVIHNYFRSPTSVLNFLAAVVALVVIVVQTAYTIIAFYYN
;
A
#
# COMPACT_ATOMS: atom_id res chain seq x y z
N MET A 1 7.43 64.08 -39.11
CA MET A 1 7.81 63.08 -38.10
C MET A 1 6.90 63.24 -36.90
N ALA A 2 6.02 62.27 -36.66
CA ALA A 2 5.45 61.97 -35.35
C ALA A 2 4.93 60.54 -35.45
N VAL A 3 5.74 59.59 -34.99
CA VAL A 3 5.39 58.17 -34.90
C VAL A 3 4.38 58.06 -33.76
N ALA A 4 3.11 57.90 -34.10
CA ALA A 4 2.07 57.63 -33.11
C ALA A 4 2.27 56.21 -32.58
N GLY A 5 2.75 56.11 -31.34
CA GLY A 5 2.86 54.88 -30.58
C GLY A 5 1.48 54.30 -30.31
N GLY A 6 1.13 53.25 -31.03
CA GLY A 6 -0.04 52.41 -30.78
C GLY A 6 0.40 51.03 -30.32
N SER A 7 1.05 50.93 -29.16
CA SER A 7 1.22 49.64 -28.48
C SER A 7 -0.06 49.35 -27.68
N GLY A 8 -1.15 49.04 -28.38
CA GLY A 8 -2.32 48.44 -27.76
C GLY A 8 -1.90 47.08 -27.20
N THR A 9 -1.87 46.96 -25.87
CA THR A 9 -1.62 45.69 -25.19
C THR A 9 -2.55 44.64 -25.77
N ARG A 10 -2.00 43.53 -26.27
CA ARG A 10 -2.80 42.52 -26.98
C ARG A 10 -3.83 41.97 -26.00
N ALA A 11 -5.10 41.80 -26.41
CA ALA A 11 -6.16 41.33 -25.53
C ALA A 11 -5.84 40.01 -24.79
N TRP A 12 -5.02 39.13 -25.39
CA TRP A 12 -4.55 37.92 -24.73
C TRP A 12 -3.60 38.20 -23.55
N VAL A 13 -2.81 39.29 -23.61
CA VAL A 13 -1.92 39.72 -22.51
C VAL A 13 -2.76 40.18 -21.32
N GLU A 14 -3.78 41.03 -21.53
CA GLU A 14 -4.70 41.43 -20.45
C GLU A 14 -5.48 40.24 -19.86
N GLN A 15 -5.83 39.26 -20.69
CA GLN A 15 -6.48 38.03 -20.24
C GLN A 15 -5.54 37.17 -19.40
N VAL A 16 -4.27 37.06 -19.79
CA VAL A 16 -3.23 36.36 -19.03
C VAL A 16 -2.94 37.08 -17.72
N GLU A 17 -2.79 38.41 -17.71
CA GLU A 17 -2.58 39.21 -16.51
C GLU A 17 -3.73 39.03 -15.51
N LYS A 18 -4.98 39.13 -15.97
CA LYS A 18 -6.18 38.84 -15.14
C LYS A 18 -6.23 37.40 -14.63
N SER A 19 -5.62 36.45 -15.35
CA SER A 19 -5.56 35.05 -14.93
C SER A 19 -4.42 34.80 -13.94
N LEU A 20 -3.30 35.52 -14.08
CA LEU A 20 -2.17 35.50 -13.15
C LEU A 20 -2.57 36.13 -11.80
N ASP A 21 -3.33 37.23 -11.82
CA ASP A 21 -3.87 37.85 -10.59
C ASP A 21 -4.86 36.94 -9.84
N LYS A 22 -5.50 36.00 -10.55
CA LYS A 22 -6.39 34.97 -9.98
C LYS A 22 -5.66 33.69 -9.60
N ALA A 23 -4.44 33.47 -10.10
CA ALA A 23 -3.65 32.29 -9.77
C ALA A 23 -3.09 32.46 -8.34
N SER A 24 -3.85 31.98 -7.35
CA SER A 24 -3.40 32.01 -5.97
C SER A 24 -2.18 31.10 -5.77
N VAL A 25 -1.20 31.58 -5.00
CA VAL A 25 -0.15 30.75 -4.39
C VAL A 25 -0.81 29.57 -3.63
N PRO A 26 -0.20 28.37 -3.59
CA PRO A 26 -0.77 27.24 -2.83
C PRO A 26 -1.13 27.66 -1.40
N SER A 27 -2.43 27.60 -1.07
CA SER A 27 -2.96 28.07 0.20
C SER A 27 -2.68 27.08 1.34
N VAL A 28 -2.94 27.49 2.58
CA VAL A 28 -2.95 26.60 3.76
C VAL A 28 -3.96 25.44 3.59
N ALA A 29 -4.99 25.57 2.75
CA ALA A 29 -5.88 24.45 2.44
C ALA A 29 -5.19 23.36 1.62
N ALA A 30 -4.21 23.71 0.77
CA ALA A 30 -3.42 22.74 0.02
C ALA A 30 -2.52 21.88 0.91
N SER A 31 -2.10 22.39 2.07
CA SER A 31 -1.27 21.61 3.03
C SER A 31 -2.08 20.61 3.86
N ARG A 32 -3.42 20.68 3.83
CA ARG A 32 -4.33 19.75 4.51
C ARG A 32 -4.95 18.70 3.58
N ARG A 33 -4.72 18.81 2.28
CA ARG A 33 -5.19 17.84 1.29
C ARG A 33 -4.55 16.47 1.55
N SER A 34 -5.37 15.44 1.69
CA SER A 34 -4.89 14.07 1.90
C SER A 34 -5.66 13.04 1.07
N ILE A 35 -6.68 13.45 0.32
CA ILE A 35 -7.47 12.58 -0.54
C ILE A 35 -7.48 13.20 -1.94
N TYR A 36 -7.21 12.36 -2.94
CA TYR A 36 -6.90 12.81 -4.29
C TYR A 36 -7.77 12.10 -5.31
N ARG A 37 -8.22 12.85 -6.32
CA ARG A 37 -8.56 12.23 -7.60
C ARG A 37 -7.26 11.84 -8.31
N VAL A 38 -7.18 10.61 -8.78
CA VAL A 38 -6.04 10.09 -9.51
C VAL A 38 -6.10 10.65 -10.94
N PRO A 39 -5.10 11.43 -11.38
CA PRO A 39 -5.10 12.01 -12.72
C PRO A 39 -5.06 10.95 -13.82
N ALA A 40 -5.60 11.29 -14.99
CA ALA A 40 -5.61 10.39 -16.16
C ALA A 40 -4.20 9.92 -16.55
N CYS A 41 -3.18 10.79 -16.46
CA CYS A 41 -1.80 10.40 -16.77
C CYS A 41 -1.25 9.27 -15.87
N ILE A 42 -1.72 9.17 -14.62
CA ILE A 42 -1.38 8.06 -13.72
C ILE A 42 -2.20 6.82 -14.10
N LYS A 43 -3.52 6.99 -14.29
CA LYS A 43 -4.41 5.87 -14.66
C LYS A 43 -4.00 5.23 -15.99
N ASP A 44 -3.63 6.02 -16.98
CA ASP A 44 -3.33 5.55 -18.34
C ASP A 44 -1.93 4.92 -18.44
N GLY A 45 -1.01 5.31 -17.56
CA GLY A 45 0.30 4.68 -17.43
C GLY A 45 0.25 3.32 -16.71
N ASP A 46 -0.83 3.05 -15.98
CA ASP A 46 -1.02 1.81 -15.23
C ASP A 46 -1.66 0.73 -16.14
N PRO A 47 -1.01 -0.43 -16.34
CA PRO A 47 -1.59 -1.52 -17.12
C PRO A 47 -2.89 -2.08 -16.52
N ASN A 48 -3.19 -1.77 -15.27
CA ASN A 48 -4.35 -2.26 -14.52
C ASN A 48 -5.25 -1.13 -13.98
N ARG A 49 -5.74 -0.26 -14.87
CA ARG A 49 -6.60 0.92 -14.56
C ARG A 49 -7.74 0.71 -13.54
N LYS A 50 -8.26 -0.52 -13.40
CA LYS A 50 -9.34 -0.87 -12.45
C LYS A 50 -8.93 -0.71 -10.98
N VAL A 51 -7.64 -0.61 -10.66
CA VAL A 51 -7.16 -0.42 -9.27
C VAL A 51 -7.53 0.92 -8.67
N TYR A 52 -8.05 1.87 -9.47
CA TYR A 52 -8.42 3.22 -9.04
C TYR A 52 -9.94 3.51 -9.05
N LYS A 53 -10.81 2.53 -9.40
CA LYS A 53 -12.28 2.73 -9.43
C LYS A 53 -12.98 1.73 -8.50
N PRO A 54 -13.76 2.17 -7.50
CA PRO A 54 -14.49 1.27 -6.61
C PRO A 54 -15.55 0.48 -7.37
N ARG A 55 -15.89 -0.70 -6.84
CA ARG A 55 -16.76 -1.68 -7.50
C ARG A 55 -17.93 -2.16 -6.64
N VAL A 56 -17.84 -1.98 -5.34
CA VAL A 56 -18.75 -2.54 -4.34
C VAL A 56 -19.25 -1.47 -3.39
N VAL A 57 -18.39 -0.57 -2.93
CA VAL A 57 -18.78 0.47 -1.95
C VAL A 57 -18.20 1.82 -2.30
N SER A 58 -19.05 2.84 -2.23
CA SER A 58 -18.64 4.23 -2.22
C SER A 58 -18.35 4.68 -0.79
N LEU A 59 -17.18 5.30 -0.60
CA LEU A 59 -16.69 5.87 0.65
C LEU A 59 -16.23 7.29 0.38
N GLY A 60 -16.87 8.25 1.05
CA GLY A 60 -16.58 9.66 0.82
C GLY A 60 -17.32 10.24 -0.40
N PRO A 61 -16.99 11.49 -0.76
CA PRO A 61 -17.78 12.29 -1.70
C PRO A 61 -17.57 11.96 -3.18
N PHE A 62 -16.44 11.34 -3.58
CA PHE A 62 -16.06 11.26 -5.00
C PHE A 62 -16.86 10.27 -5.85
N HIS A 63 -17.35 9.21 -5.23
CA HIS A 63 -18.18 8.18 -5.86
C HIS A 63 -19.60 8.11 -5.26
N HIS A 64 -19.95 9.07 -4.39
CA HIS A 64 -21.26 9.10 -3.75
C HIS A 64 -22.38 9.26 -4.78
N GLY A 65 -23.42 8.45 -4.66
CA GLY A 65 -24.55 8.45 -5.60
C GLY A 65 -24.29 7.68 -6.91
N ASP A 66 -23.16 6.98 -7.06
CA ASP A 66 -22.93 6.09 -8.21
C ASP A 66 -23.97 4.95 -8.19
N PRO A 67 -24.80 4.80 -9.25
CA PRO A 67 -25.80 3.73 -9.32
C PRO A 67 -25.22 2.32 -9.21
N GLU A 68 -23.98 2.10 -9.64
CA GLU A 68 -23.31 0.79 -9.54
C GLU A 68 -22.98 0.42 -8.09
N LEU A 69 -22.83 1.42 -7.20
CA LEU A 69 -22.43 1.25 -5.79
C LEU A 69 -23.60 1.37 -4.81
N ALA A 70 -24.77 1.80 -5.31
CA ALA A 70 -25.99 2.01 -4.54
C ALA A 70 -26.43 0.80 -3.67
N PRO A 71 -26.25 -0.48 -4.09
CA PRO A 71 -26.64 -1.62 -3.24
C PRO A 71 -25.98 -1.64 -1.86
N MET A 72 -24.80 -1.03 -1.70
CA MET A 72 -24.09 -1.03 -0.42
C MET A 72 -24.60 0.03 0.57
N GLU A 73 -25.33 1.05 0.10
CA GLU A 73 -25.83 2.14 0.96
C GLU A 73 -26.72 1.62 2.10
N GLU A 74 -27.55 0.60 1.84
CA GLU A 74 -28.38 -0.02 2.87
C GLU A 74 -27.54 -0.71 3.96
N HIS A 75 -26.42 -1.34 3.56
CA HIS A 75 -25.51 -2.00 4.49
C HIS A 75 -24.70 -1.00 5.32
N LYS A 76 -24.40 0.18 4.77
CA LYS A 76 -23.79 1.28 5.53
C LYS A 76 -24.73 1.81 6.61
N GLN A 77 -26.00 2.02 6.28
CA GLN A 77 -27.03 2.39 7.26
C GLN A 77 -27.23 1.29 8.33
N ARG A 78 -27.17 0.02 7.92
CA ARG A 78 -27.25 -1.13 8.84
C ARG A 78 -26.06 -1.16 9.80
N ALA A 79 -24.85 -0.91 9.32
CA ALA A 79 -23.65 -0.80 10.14
C ALA A 79 -23.78 0.30 11.20
N LEU A 80 -24.23 1.50 10.81
CA LEU A 80 -24.51 2.58 11.77
C LEU A 80 -25.55 2.15 12.81
N ARG A 81 -26.66 1.51 12.38
CA ARG A 81 -27.70 1.03 13.29
C ARG A 81 -27.15 0.02 14.30
N HIS A 82 -26.29 -0.91 13.88
CA HIS A 82 -25.66 -1.89 14.78
C HIS A 82 -24.70 -1.21 15.76
N LEU A 83 -23.89 -0.26 15.31
CA LEU A 83 -23.01 0.52 16.18
C LEU A 83 -23.83 1.23 17.27
N LEU A 84 -24.92 1.91 16.91
CA LEU A 84 -25.80 2.59 17.85
C LEU A 84 -26.48 1.62 18.82
N ARG A 85 -26.94 0.46 18.34
CA ARG A 85 -27.57 -0.59 19.18
C ARG A 85 -26.61 -1.15 20.21
N ARG A 86 -25.35 -1.42 19.85
CA ARG A 86 -24.35 -1.92 20.82
C ARG A 86 -24.07 -0.90 21.91
N ALA A 87 -24.19 0.39 21.58
CA ALA A 87 -24.10 1.48 22.54
C ALA A 87 -25.39 1.71 23.33
N ASN A 88 -26.25 0.70 23.52
CA ASN A 88 -27.60 0.72 24.11
C ASN A 88 -27.78 1.51 25.44
N GLN A 89 -26.68 1.94 26.06
CA GLN A 89 -26.63 2.78 27.27
C GLN A 89 -26.47 4.28 26.96
N ARG A 90 -26.37 4.69 25.69
CA ARG A 90 -26.13 6.08 25.24
C ARG A 90 -27.13 6.49 24.15
N PRO A 91 -28.39 6.80 24.50
CA PRO A 91 -29.43 7.19 23.54
C PRO A 91 -29.13 8.47 22.75
N ARG A 92 -28.16 9.28 23.18
CA ARG A 92 -27.68 10.48 22.48
C ARG A 92 -26.43 10.27 21.62
N LEU A 93 -26.02 9.02 21.40
CA LEU A 93 -24.79 8.73 20.66
C LEU A 93 -24.79 9.30 19.23
N LEU A 94 -25.89 9.16 18.47
CA LEU A 94 -25.95 9.69 17.11
C LEU A 94 -25.76 11.23 17.07
N PRO A 95 -26.52 12.02 17.86
CA PRO A 95 -26.23 13.46 17.99
C PRO A 95 -24.80 13.79 18.43
N GLU A 96 -24.21 12.99 19.33
CA GLU A 96 -22.83 13.19 19.79
C GLU A 96 -21.79 12.89 18.70
N LEU A 97 -22.03 11.87 17.86
CA LEU A 97 -21.19 11.57 16.71
C LEU A 97 -21.24 12.73 15.71
N VAL A 98 -22.44 13.17 15.34
CA VAL A 98 -22.65 14.30 14.41
C VAL A 98 -21.98 15.56 14.94
N ALA A 99 -22.22 15.93 16.20
CA ALA A 99 -21.60 17.09 16.82
C ALA A 99 -20.07 17.00 16.86
N SER A 100 -19.50 15.81 17.09
CA SER A 100 -18.06 15.62 17.09
C SER A 100 -17.42 15.70 15.70
N VAL A 101 -18.16 15.32 14.66
CA VAL A 101 -17.70 15.44 13.26
C VAL A 101 -17.84 16.89 12.79
N GLU A 102 -18.91 17.59 13.17
CA GLU A 102 -19.17 18.98 12.81
C GLU A 102 -18.02 19.90 13.25
N VAL A 103 -17.47 19.69 14.45
CA VAL A 103 -16.33 20.45 14.99
C VAL A 103 -15.10 20.42 14.06
N VAL A 104 -14.91 19.36 13.28
CA VAL A 104 -13.74 19.21 12.39
C VAL A 104 -14.10 19.19 10.92
N ALA A 105 -15.35 19.46 10.54
CA ALA A 105 -15.75 19.17 9.18
C ALA A 105 -15.16 20.15 8.14
N GLU A 106 -14.70 21.36 8.53
CA GLU A 106 -13.83 22.18 7.65
C GLU A 106 -12.49 21.48 7.34
N GLU A 107 -11.88 20.82 8.33
CA GLU A 107 -10.65 20.04 8.11
C GLU A 107 -10.93 18.83 7.23
N LEU A 108 -12.07 18.15 7.44
CA LEU A 108 -12.47 17.02 6.59
C LEU A 108 -12.74 17.45 5.14
N GLU A 109 -13.42 18.58 4.91
CA GLU A 109 -13.62 19.13 3.56
C GLU A 109 -12.28 19.51 2.91
N SER A 110 -11.37 20.11 3.69
CA SER A 110 -10.04 20.49 3.20
C SER A 110 -9.20 19.30 2.75
N ALA A 111 -9.46 18.09 3.28
CA ALA A 111 -8.80 16.86 2.84
C ALA A 111 -9.05 16.54 1.36
N TYR A 112 -10.19 16.99 0.81
CA TYR A 112 -10.61 16.81 -0.58
C TYR A 112 -10.34 18.03 -1.47
N TYR A 113 -9.75 19.11 -0.94
CA TYR A 113 -9.50 20.33 -1.71
C TYR A 113 -8.50 20.07 -2.87
N PRO A 114 -8.70 20.65 -4.07
CA PRO A 114 -9.81 21.48 -4.52
C PRO A 114 -10.98 20.69 -5.15
N ASP A 115 -10.90 19.36 -5.17
CA ASP A 115 -11.77 18.47 -5.96
C ASP A 115 -13.16 18.22 -5.33
N LEU A 116 -13.43 18.77 -4.14
CA LEU A 116 -14.73 18.68 -3.50
C LEU A 116 -15.75 19.54 -4.27
N GLY A 117 -16.72 18.86 -4.90
CA GLY A 117 -17.76 19.50 -5.71
C GLY A 117 -18.73 20.36 -4.92
N ASP A 118 -19.36 21.32 -5.60
CA ASP A 118 -20.24 22.33 -5.00
C ASP A 118 -21.47 21.76 -4.31
N TRP A 119 -21.88 20.53 -4.67
CA TRP A 119 -22.96 19.79 -4.00
C TRP A 119 -22.74 19.61 -2.50
N TRP A 120 -21.48 19.57 -2.05
CA TRP A 120 -21.11 19.41 -0.64
C TRP A 120 -20.91 20.72 0.09
N ARG A 121 -21.02 21.86 -0.60
CA ARG A 121 -20.76 23.20 -0.03
C ARG A 121 -22.05 23.92 0.33
N GLY A 122 -21.93 24.94 1.19
CA GLY A 122 -23.07 25.69 1.72
C GLY A 122 -23.79 24.94 2.84
N GLU A 123 -24.81 25.56 3.43
CA GLU A 123 -25.51 25.04 4.62
C GLU A 123 -26.16 23.66 4.38
N GLU A 124 -26.94 23.51 3.29
CA GLU A 124 -27.52 22.21 2.92
C GLU A 124 -26.48 21.19 2.43
N GLY A 125 -25.39 21.66 1.80
CA GLY A 125 -24.28 20.81 1.39
C GLY A 125 -23.54 20.22 2.60
N ARG A 126 -23.38 21.04 3.64
CA ARG A 126 -22.72 20.66 4.89
C ARG A 126 -23.46 19.54 5.59
N GLU A 127 -24.77 19.64 5.76
CA GLU A 127 -25.57 18.58 6.37
C GLU A 127 -25.44 17.24 5.62
N ARG A 128 -25.51 17.28 4.29
CA ARG A 128 -25.28 16.09 3.44
C ARG A 128 -23.87 15.51 3.62
N PHE A 129 -22.86 16.37 3.71
CA PHE A 129 -21.48 15.95 3.90
C PHE A 129 -21.29 15.28 5.26
N LEU A 130 -21.86 15.83 6.34
CA LEU A 130 -21.80 15.25 7.68
C LEU A 130 -22.50 13.89 7.75
N GLU A 131 -23.70 13.80 7.17
CA GLU A 131 -24.44 12.54 7.11
C GLU A 131 -23.59 11.44 6.44
N MET A 132 -23.05 11.75 5.26
CA MET A 132 -22.19 10.84 4.51
C MET A 132 -20.94 10.45 5.32
N MET A 133 -20.26 11.41 5.95
CA MET A 133 -19.07 11.15 6.77
C MET A 133 -19.39 10.22 7.96
N VAL A 134 -20.49 10.47 8.67
CA VAL A 134 -20.88 9.64 9.82
C VAL A 134 -21.24 8.23 9.38
N VAL A 135 -22.03 8.09 8.31
CA VAL A 135 -22.47 6.78 7.79
C VAL A 135 -21.28 5.98 7.25
N ASP A 136 -20.47 6.56 6.38
CA ASP A 136 -19.33 5.89 5.75
C ASP A 136 -18.23 5.58 6.78
N GLY A 137 -17.96 6.51 7.70
CA GLY A 137 -17.01 6.32 8.78
C GLY A 137 -17.43 5.19 9.73
N CYS A 138 -18.71 5.12 10.12
CA CYS A 138 -19.22 4.02 10.94
C CYS A 138 -19.17 2.67 10.21
N PHE A 139 -19.49 2.64 8.92
CA PHE A 139 -19.35 1.44 8.10
C PHE A 139 -17.91 0.95 8.05
N LEU A 140 -16.93 1.85 7.85
CA LEU A 140 -15.52 1.50 7.84
C LEU A 140 -15.07 0.91 9.18
N LEU A 141 -15.49 1.50 10.30
CA LEU A 141 -15.19 0.95 11.63
C LEU A 141 -15.76 -0.46 11.80
N GLU A 142 -16.97 -0.74 11.31
CA GLU A 142 -17.53 -2.09 11.34
C GLU A 142 -16.73 -3.08 10.49
N VAL A 143 -16.35 -2.70 9.27
CA VAL A 143 -15.53 -3.54 8.40
C VAL A 143 -14.16 -3.81 9.03
N MET A 144 -13.52 -2.80 9.62
CA MET A 144 -12.24 -2.96 10.32
C MET A 144 -12.35 -3.90 11.53
N ARG A 145 -13.45 -3.84 12.28
CA ARG A 145 -13.72 -4.78 13.38
C ARG A 145 -13.91 -6.20 12.88
N ALA A 146 -14.73 -6.39 11.83
CA ALA A 146 -14.93 -7.69 11.22
C ALA A 146 -13.61 -8.25 10.65
N ALA A 147 -12.75 -7.38 10.12
CA ALA A 147 -11.47 -7.71 9.53
C ALA A 147 -10.36 -8.08 10.52
N GLY A 148 -10.29 -7.41 11.67
CA GLY A 148 -9.30 -7.65 12.72
C GLY A 148 -9.56 -8.92 13.56
N LEU A 149 -10.72 -9.53 13.41
CA LEU A 149 -11.14 -10.74 14.14
C LEU A 149 -10.80 -12.02 13.35
N HIS A 150 -9.51 -12.26 13.08
CA HIS A 150 -9.05 -13.59 12.67
C HIS A 150 -9.02 -14.60 13.83
N GLU A 151 -9.44 -14.25 15.05
CA GLU A 151 -9.33 -15.17 16.20
C GLU A 151 -10.57 -15.52 17.02
N ARG A 152 -11.71 -14.79 17.05
CA ARG A 152 -12.90 -15.25 17.82
C ARG A 152 -14.23 -14.76 17.27
N ASN A 153 -15.17 -15.69 17.02
CA ASN A 153 -16.59 -15.49 16.68
C ASN A 153 -16.87 -14.45 15.59
N THR A 154 -16.61 -14.84 14.33
CA THR A 154 -17.08 -14.14 13.13
C THR A 154 -18.60 -14.09 13.11
N GLY A 155 -19.18 -12.90 13.22
CA GLY A 155 -20.63 -12.66 13.13
C GLY A 155 -21.16 -11.62 14.11
N GLY A 156 -20.39 -11.26 15.15
CA GLY A 156 -20.81 -10.24 16.12
C GLY A 156 -22.27 -10.41 16.57
N ASP A 157 -23.02 -9.32 16.58
CA ASP A 157 -24.46 -9.23 16.80
C ASP A 157 -25.28 -9.18 15.49
N TYR A 158 -24.65 -9.49 14.35
CA TYR A 158 -25.33 -9.55 13.05
C TYR A 158 -26.05 -10.88 12.86
N ALA A 159 -27.10 -10.88 12.04
CA ALA A 159 -27.83 -12.08 11.70
C ALA A 159 -26.95 -13.06 10.90
N PRO A 160 -27.12 -14.40 11.06
CA PRO A 160 -26.34 -15.39 10.31
C PRO A 160 -26.45 -15.28 8.79
N ASP A 161 -27.53 -14.69 8.29
CA ASP A 161 -27.83 -14.45 6.88
C ASP A 161 -27.53 -13.01 6.43
N ASP A 162 -26.90 -12.17 7.27
CA ASP A 162 -26.48 -10.83 6.85
C ASP A 162 -25.48 -10.94 5.68
N PRO A 163 -25.71 -10.26 4.54
CA PRO A 163 -24.90 -10.43 3.34
C PRO A 163 -23.47 -9.89 3.48
N VAL A 164 -23.17 -9.01 4.45
CA VAL A 164 -21.87 -8.35 4.60
C VAL A 164 -21.15 -8.79 5.86
N PHE A 165 -21.82 -8.79 7.01
CA PHE A 165 -21.20 -8.97 8.32
C PHE A 165 -21.46 -10.34 8.96
N SER A 166 -22.24 -11.23 8.32
CA SER A 166 -22.28 -12.64 8.72
C SER A 166 -20.92 -13.32 8.47
N HIS A 167 -20.73 -14.54 8.99
CA HIS A 167 -19.53 -15.33 8.67
C HIS A 167 -19.32 -15.48 7.14
N HIS A 168 -20.40 -15.72 6.39
CA HIS A 168 -20.34 -15.83 4.94
C HIS A 168 -19.99 -14.49 4.28
N GLY A 169 -20.62 -13.40 4.71
CA GLY A 169 -20.32 -12.05 4.20
C GLY A 169 -18.87 -11.63 4.47
N VAL A 170 -18.36 -11.91 5.66
CA VAL A 170 -16.96 -11.63 6.02
C VAL A 170 -15.98 -12.42 5.16
N LEU A 171 -16.31 -13.66 4.80
CA LEU A 171 -15.46 -14.49 3.96
C LEU A 171 -15.46 -14.04 2.49
N TYR A 172 -16.63 -13.67 1.94
CA TYR A 172 -16.78 -13.45 0.50
C TYR A 172 -16.98 -12.00 0.06
N MET A 173 -17.64 -11.16 0.87
CA MET A 173 -17.90 -9.75 0.53
C MET A 173 -16.82 -8.80 1.04
N VAL A 174 -16.33 -9.01 2.27
CA VAL A 174 -15.32 -8.11 2.87
C VAL A 174 -14.02 -8.01 2.06
N PRO A 175 -13.50 -9.05 1.38
CA PRO A 175 -12.33 -8.88 0.51
C PRO A 175 -12.55 -7.86 -0.62
N TYR A 176 -13.75 -7.79 -1.22
CA TYR A 176 -14.04 -6.77 -2.23
C TYR A 176 -14.20 -5.39 -1.61
N ILE A 177 -14.85 -5.29 -0.45
CA ILE A 177 -14.96 -4.03 0.30
C ILE A 177 -13.57 -3.51 0.66
N ARG A 178 -12.66 -4.38 1.13
CA ARG A 178 -11.27 -4.02 1.45
C ARG A 178 -10.50 -3.46 0.26
N ARG A 179 -10.71 -3.99 -0.95
CA ARG A 179 -10.10 -3.42 -2.16
C ARG A 179 -10.56 -2.00 -2.40
N ASP A 180 -11.86 -1.75 -2.31
CA ASP A 180 -12.43 -0.41 -2.46
C ASP A 180 -11.96 0.54 -1.35
N MET A 181 -11.74 0.03 -0.14
CA MET A 181 -11.14 0.77 0.98
C MET A 181 -9.66 1.14 0.76
N LEU A 182 -8.96 0.54 -0.20
CA LEU A 182 -7.57 0.88 -0.52
C LEU A 182 -7.45 1.92 -1.64
N MET A 183 -8.56 2.23 -2.32
CA MET A 183 -8.52 3.09 -3.50
C MET A 183 -8.44 4.55 -3.10
N LEU A 184 -7.49 5.29 -3.70
CA LEU A 184 -7.22 6.67 -3.35
C LEU A 184 -8.42 7.61 -3.56
N GLU A 185 -9.25 7.32 -4.59
CA GLU A 185 -10.47 8.08 -4.87
C GLU A 185 -11.65 7.71 -3.96
N ASN A 186 -11.51 6.71 -3.09
CA ASN A 186 -12.58 6.13 -2.29
C ASN A 186 -12.21 6.07 -0.79
N GLN A 187 -11.75 7.20 -0.26
CA GLN A 187 -11.25 7.34 1.11
C GLN A 187 -12.09 8.31 1.93
N VAL A 188 -12.01 8.15 3.25
CA VAL A 188 -12.39 9.17 4.24
C VAL A 188 -11.17 9.55 5.08
N PRO A 189 -11.08 10.78 5.63
CA PRO A 189 -9.91 11.18 6.40
C PRO A 189 -9.76 10.37 7.69
N LEU A 190 -8.53 9.99 8.07
CA LEU A 190 -8.28 9.29 9.33
C LEU A 190 -8.80 10.07 10.56
N LEU A 191 -8.76 11.41 10.49
CA LEU A 191 -9.31 12.30 11.52
C LEU A 191 -10.78 11.99 11.83
N LEU A 192 -11.59 11.67 10.82
CA LEU A 192 -12.99 11.25 11.00
C LEU A 192 -13.07 10.01 11.88
N LEU A 193 -12.32 8.96 11.53
CA LEU A 193 -12.34 7.70 12.28
C LEU A 193 -11.88 7.91 13.73
N GLN A 194 -10.88 8.77 13.96
CA GLN A 194 -10.44 9.12 15.31
C GLN A 194 -11.53 9.81 16.12
N LYS A 195 -12.30 10.73 15.53
CA LYS A 195 -13.44 11.38 16.19
C LYS A 195 -14.55 10.39 16.53
N LEU A 196 -14.95 9.56 15.56
CA LEU A 196 -16.00 8.55 15.75
C LEU A 196 -15.62 7.55 16.86
N VAL A 197 -14.40 7.02 16.84
CA VAL A 197 -13.90 6.08 17.87
C VAL A 197 -13.80 6.75 19.24
N ALA A 198 -13.36 8.00 19.31
CA ALA A 198 -13.27 8.73 20.58
C ALA A 198 -14.64 8.90 21.24
N VAL A 199 -15.67 9.22 20.45
CA VAL A 199 -17.05 9.34 20.94
C VAL A 199 -17.58 7.97 21.36
N GLU A 200 -17.39 6.93 20.53
CA GLU A 200 -17.89 5.58 20.79
C GLU A 200 -17.27 4.96 22.05
N THR A 201 -15.94 5.06 22.20
CA THR A 201 -15.19 4.38 23.27
C THR A 201 -14.98 5.22 24.53
N ALA A 202 -15.33 6.51 24.49
CA ALA A 202 -15.03 7.51 25.53
C ALA A 202 -13.55 7.55 25.94
N LYS A 203 -12.64 7.13 25.05
CA LYS A 203 -11.20 7.07 25.27
C LYS A 203 -10.47 7.58 24.03
N PRO A 204 -9.32 8.26 24.20
CA PRO A 204 -8.49 8.60 23.05
C PRO A 204 -7.97 7.31 22.38
N PRO A 205 -7.87 7.28 21.04
CA PRO A 205 -7.33 6.13 20.32
C PRO A 205 -5.89 5.85 20.77
N LYS A 206 -5.61 4.57 21.08
CA LYS A 206 -4.24 4.13 21.35
C LYS A 206 -3.50 3.99 20.02
N THR A 207 -2.37 4.67 19.87
CA THR A 207 -1.45 4.47 18.74
C THR A 207 -0.75 3.13 18.92
N HIS A 208 -1.08 2.16 18.06
CA HIS A 208 -0.30 0.93 17.96
C HIS A 208 0.97 1.18 17.14
N SER A 209 2.07 0.55 17.56
CA SER A 209 3.39 0.61 16.93
C SER A 209 3.32 0.23 15.46
N LYS A 210 3.93 1.07 14.60
CA LYS A 210 4.08 0.84 13.16
C LYS A 210 4.87 -0.45 12.93
N ALA A 211 4.34 -1.37 12.13
CA ALA A 211 5.19 -2.29 11.37
C ALA A 211 5.84 -1.42 10.29
N ASN A 212 7.15 -1.21 10.37
CA ASN A 212 7.84 -0.31 9.46
C ASN A 212 8.28 -1.07 8.21
N LEU A 213 7.90 -0.56 7.04
CA LEU A 213 8.42 -1.01 5.74
C LEU A 213 9.96 -0.86 5.65
N HIS A 214 10.54 0.00 6.51
CA HIS A 214 11.96 0.32 6.60
C HIS A 214 12.85 -0.75 7.25
N ASP A 215 12.32 -1.92 7.63
CA ASP A 215 13.09 -2.97 8.31
C ASP A 215 13.82 -3.91 7.33
N VAL A 216 14.15 -3.44 6.13
CA VAL A 216 15.03 -4.16 5.19
C VAL A 216 16.48 -3.88 5.55
N ARG A 217 17.26 -4.93 5.81
CA ARG A 217 18.64 -4.81 6.29
C ARG A 217 19.54 -5.84 5.63
N PHE A 218 20.77 -5.46 5.32
CA PHE A 218 21.80 -6.40 4.86
C PHE A 218 22.96 -6.43 5.84
N ARG A 219 23.27 -7.60 6.40
CA ARG A 219 24.38 -7.77 7.36
C ARG A 219 25.07 -9.10 7.16
N HIS A 220 26.40 -9.08 7.05
CA HIS A 220 27.24 -10.29 6.95
C HIS A 220 26.81 -11.28 5.85
N GLY A 221 26.28 -10.79 4.72
CA GLY A 221 25.82 -11.65 3.63
C GLY A 221 24.39 -12.17 3.80
N VAL A 222 23.66 -11.73 4.82
CA VAL A 222 22.25 -12.07 5.05
C VAL A 222 21.40 -10.83 4.77
N LEU A 223 20.43 -10.98 3.85
CA LEU A 223 19.41 -9.99 3.56
C LEU A 223 18.14 -10.32 4.36
N SER A 224 17.74 -9.40 5.22
CA SER A 224 16.52 -9.49 6.03
C SER A 224 15.46 -8.57 5.43
N ILE A 225 14.27 -9.10 5.17
CA ILE A 225 13.12 -8.38 4.60
C ILE A 225 11.91 -8.70 5.49
N PRO A 226 11.07 -7.71 5.85
CA PRO A 226 9.82 -7.98 6.56
C PRO A 226 8.90 -8.93 5.78
N SER A 227 8.18 -9.79 6.50
CA SER A 227 7.18 -10.69 5.90
C SER A 227 6.08 -9.86 5.24
N LEU A 228 5.79 -10.18 3.98
CA LEU A 228 4.71 -9.60 3.20
C LEU A 228 3.74 -10.71 2.76
N THR A 229 2.46 -10.53 3.08
CA THR A 229 1.40 -11.35 2.49
C THR A 229 1.06 -10.80 1.12
N VAL A 230 1.12 -11.65 0.11
CA VAL A 230 0.81 -11.30 -1.28
C VAL A 230 -0.50 -11.95 -1.65
N ASP A 231 -1.55 -11.15 -1.68
CA ASP A 231 -2.92 -11.56 -1.98
C ASP A 231 -3.52 -10.73 -3.12
N ASP A 232 -4.81 -10.90 -3.32
CA ASP A 232 -5.58 -10.31 -4.38
C ASP A 232 -5.95 -8.81 -4.14
N SER A 233 -5.52 -8.24 -3.01
CA SER A 233 -5.62 -6.83 -2.63
C SER A 233 -4.27 -6.09 -2.69
N THR A 234 -3.15 -6.84 -2.67
CA THR A 234 -1.79 -6.30 -2.59
C THR A 234 -1.45 -5.36 -3.75
N GLU A 235 -1.90 -5.68 -4.97
CA GLU A 235 -1.73 -4.80 -6.14
C GLU A 235 -2.44 -3.45 -5.97
N TYR A 236 -3.68 -3.47 -5.43
CA TYR A 236 -4.45 -2.25 -5.16
C TYR A 236 -3.76 -1.38 -4.12
N MET A 237 -3.23 -2.01 -3.05
CA MET A 237 -2.49 -1.31 -2.00
C MET A 237 -1.25 -0.60 -2.57
N PHE A 238 -0.41 -1.30 -3.34
CA PHE A 238 0.79 -0.71 -3.93
C PHE A 238 0.46 0.39 -4.93
N ALA A 239 -0.44 0.14 -5.90
CA ALA A 239 -0.78 1.11 -6.92
C ALA A 239 -1.35 2.42 -6.32
N ASN A 240 -2.27 2.31 -5.36
CA ASN A 240 -2.88 3.49 -4.74
C ASN A 240 -1.93 4.23 -3.80
N THR A 241 -1.06 3.52 -3.07
CA THR A 241 -0.10 4.18 -2.18
C THR A 241 1.02 4.85 -2.96
N MET A 242 1.52 4.24 -4.04
CA MET A 242 2.47 4.87 -4.96
C MET A 242 1.84 6.08 -5.67
N ALA A 243 0.56 6.01 -6.04
CA ALA A 243 -0.16 7.16 -6.56
C ALA A 243 -0.25 8.29 -5.52
N PHE A 244 -0.49 7.95 -4.25
CA PHE A 244 -0.47 8.93 -3.15
C PHE A 244 0.90 9.59 -2.99
N GLU A 245 2.00 8.81 -2.97
CA GLU A 245 3.37 9.34 -2.90
C GLU A 245 3.67 10.34 -4.03
N ARG A 246 3.20 10.04 -5.25
CA ARG A 246 3.36 10.93 -6.42
C ARG A 246 2.56 12.23 -6.31
N LEU A 247 1.42 12.20 -5.63
CA LEU A 247 0.47 13.31 -5.58
C LEU A 247 0.62 14.18 -4.31
N HIS A 248 1.15 13.61 -3.23
CA HIS A 248 1.25 14.28 -1.93
C HIS A 248 2.67 14.78 -1.65
N VAL A 249 2.83 16.10 -1.66
CA VAL A 249 4.11 16.75 -1.40
C VAL A 249 4.59 16.40 0.01
N GLY A 250 5.82 15.88 0.10
CA GLY A 250 6.42 15.49 1.38
C GLY A 250 6.03 14.10 1.90
N ALA A 251 5.27 13.31 1.13
CA ALA A 251 5.00 11.91 1.47
C ALA A 251 6.25 11.01 1.40
N GLY A 252 7.26 11.43 0.64
CA GLY A 252 8.43 10.61 0.32
C GLY A 252 8.13 9.58 -0.78
N ASN A 253 8.98 8.55 -0.87
CA ASN A 253 8.95 7.53 -1.93
C ASN A 253 9.19 6.12 -1.37
N ASP A 254 8.85 5.88 -0.10
CA ASP A 254 9.23 4.65 0.62
C ASP A 254 8.60 3.38 0.05
N VAL A 255 7.30 3.42 -0.27
CA VAL A 255 6.57 2.30 -0.87
C VAL A 255 7.04 2.08 -2.29
N THR A 256 7.20 3.15 -3.07
CA THR A 256 7.76 3.05 -4.43
C THR A 256 9.16 2.44 -4.42
N ALA A 257 10.04 2.85 -3.50
CA ALA A 257 11.37 2.28 -3.34
C ALA A 257 11.32 0.80 -2.92
N TYR A 258 10.40 0.43 -2.03
CA TYR A 258 10.20 -0.98 -1.63
C TYR A 258 9.71 -1.84 -2.79
N VAL A 259 8.72 -1.37 -3.55
CA VAL A 259 8.18 -2.08 -4.72
C VAL A 259 9.25 -2.26 -5.78
N PHE A 260 10.08 -1.24 -6.02
CA PHE A 260 11.21 -1.35 -6.93
C PHE A 260 12.24 -2.37 -6.45
N PHE A 261 12.61 -2.30 -5.17
CA PHE A 261 13.55 -3.25 -4.53
C PHE A 261 13.06 -4.69 -4.65
N MET A 262 11.79 -4.94 -4.28
CA MET A 262 11.17 -6.26 -4.41
C MET A 262 11.07 -6.70 -5.88
N GLY A 263 10.75 -5.79 -6.81
CA GLY A 263 10.78 -6.06 -8.25
C GLY A 263 12.18 -6.41 -8.76
N GLY A 264 13.25 -5.95 -8.10
CA GLY A 264 14.64 -6.36 -8.35
C GLY A 264 14.93 -7.81 -7.95
N ILE A 265 14.31 -8.29 -6.87
CA ILE A 265 14.49 -9.64 -6.32
C ILE A 265 13.58 -10.65 -7.01
N VAL A 266 12.31 -10.30 -7.23
CA VAL A 266 11.29 -11.19 -7.76
C VAL A 266 11.24 -11.05 -9.28
N LYS A 267 12.00 -11.90 -9.99
CA LYS A 267 12.03 -11.93 -11.47
C LYS A 267 11.25 -13.11 -12.05
N SER A 268 10.98 -14.14 -11.25
CA SER A 268 10.36 -15.38 -11.68
C SER A 268 9.63 -16.08 -10.52
N ALA A 269 8.80 -17.08 -10.85
CA ALA A 269 8.16 -17.94 -9.87
C ALA A 269 9.16 -18.65 -8.93
N LYS A 270 10.36 -18.96 -9.43
CA LYS A 270 11.42 -19.57 -8.60
C LYS A 270 11.89 -18.63 -7.48
N ASP A 271 11.94 -17.33 -7.76
CA ASP A 271 12.34 -16.34 -6.77
C ASP A 271 11.27 -16.20 -5.69
N VAL A 272 9.99 -16.22 -6.09
CA VAL A 272 8.85 -16.27 -5.15
C VAL A 272 8.91 -17.51 -4.27
N ALA A 273 9.17 -18.70 -4.83
CA ALA A 273 9.28 -19.93 -4.08
C ALA A 273 10.40 -19.87 -3.01
N VAL A 274 11.55 -19.26 -3.35
CA VAL A 274 12.66 -19.06 -2.40
C VAL A 274 12.24 -18.11 -1.28
N LEU A 275 11.64 -16.97 -1.61
CA LEU A 275 11.17 -16.01 -0.61
C LEU A 275 10.04 -16.58 0.26
N SER A 276 9.19 -17.43 -0.29
CA SER A 276 8.11 -18.08 0.46
C SER A 276 8.64 -19.13 1.42
N SER A 277 9.57 -19.99 0.98
CA SER A 277 10.26 -20.94 1.87
C SER A 277 11.07 -20.26 2.98
N SER A 278 11.48 -19.00 2.76
CA SER A 278 12.18 -18.17 3.74
C SER A 278 11.24 -17.37 4.66
N GLY A 279 9.92 -17.48 4.49
CA GLY A 279 8.93 -16.74 5.27
C GLY A 279 8.84 -15.24 4.96
N ILE A 280 9.47 -14.78 3.87
CA ILE A 280 9.43 -13.38 3.43
C ILE A 280 8.14 -13.11 2.64
N ILE A 281 7.69 -14.06 1.81
CA ILE A 281 6.43 -13.96 1.07
C ILE A 281 5.45 -15.02 1.52
N GLN A 282 4.30 -14.60 2.06
CA GLN A 282 3.15 -15.48 2.25
C GLN A 282 2.28 -15.38 0.99
N ASN A 283 2.43 -16.34 0.07
CA ASN A 283 1.77 -16.29 -1.23
C ASN A 283 0.31 -16.78 -1.14
N ALA A 284 -0.62 -15.84 -1.24
CA ALA A 284 -2.05 -16.06 -1.38
C ALA A 284 -2.60 -15.57 -2.75
N ALA A 285 -1.72 -15.30 -3.73
CA ALA A 285 -2.10 -14.87 -5.08
C ALA A 285 -2.51 -16.03 -6.01
N GLY A 286 -2.57 -17.25 -5.49
CA GLY A 286 -2.99 -18.46 -6.20
C GLY A 286 -1.85 -19.25 -6.85
N SER A 287 -0.78 -18.58 -7.29
CA SER A 287 0.47 -19.26 -7.73
C SER A 287 1.69 -18.35 -7.61
N ASP A 288 2.88 -18.94 -7.66
CA ASP A 288 4.15 -18.20 -7.64
C ASP A 288 4.32 -17.34 -8.90
N GLU A 289 3.83 -17.81 -10.06
CA GLU A 289 3.79 -17.04 -11.31
C GLU A 289 2.89 -15.82 -11.19
N ALA A 290 1.73 -15.95 -10.53
CA ALA A 290 0.81 -14.84 -10.32
C ALA A 290 1.45 -13.75 -9.46
N ALA A 291 2.11 -14.12 -8.36
CA ALA A 291 2.84 -13.20 -7.51
C ALA A 291 4.01 -12.53 -8.26
N ALA A 292 4.81 -13.29 -9.01
CA ALA A 292 5.92 -12.74 -9.79
C ALA A 292 5.43 -11.75 -10.86
N LYS A 293 4.33 -12.08 -11.55
CA LYS A 293 3.71 -11.19 -12.54
C LYS A 293 3.19 -9.90 -11.91
N MET A 294 2.59 -9.98 -10.72
CA MET A 294 2.14 -8.78 -9.99
C MET A 294 3.31 -7.85 -9.70
N PHE A 295 4.42 -8.35 -9.13
CA PHE A 295 5.61 -7.52 -8.89
C PHE A 295 6.18 -6.92 -10.17
N ALA A 296 6.22 -7.69 -11.27
CA ALA A 296 6.68 -7.18 -12.56
C ALA A 296 5.80 -6.04 -13.10
N ILE A 297 4.50 -6.06 -12.81
CA ILE A 297 3.56 -5.00 -13.18
C ILE A 297 3.78 -3.76 -12.31
N VAL A 298 3.73 -3.89 -10.97
CA VAL A 298 3.78 -2.73 -10.07
C VAL A 298 5.16 -2.06 -10.00
N SER A 299 6.23 -2.80 -10.32
CA SER A 299 7.60 -2.25 -10.35
C SER A 299 7.97 -1.55 -11.65
N LYS A 300 7.08 -1.57 -12.65
CA LYS A 300 7.33 -0.99 -13.98
C LYS A 300 7.19 0.53 -13.94
N ASP A 301 8.09 1.24 -14.64
CA ASP A 301 8.02 2.69 -14.87
C ASP A 301 7.91 3.52 -13.58
N VAL A 302 8.57 3.05 -12.51
CA VAL A 302 8.64 3.75 -11.22
C VAL A 302 9.78 4.76 -11.19
N VAL A 303 9.52 5.89 -10.53
CA VAL A 303 10.51 6.96 -10.31
C VAL A 303 10.94 6.91 -8.85
N LEU A 304 12.24 6.74 -8.63
CA LEU A 304 12.84 6.71 -7.31
C LEU A 304 13.36 8.09 -6.93
N GLU A 305 13.18 8.45 -5.66
CA GLU A 305 13.93 9.57 -5.09
C GLU A 305 15.42 9.20 -4.98
N PRO A 306 16.34 10.14 -5.29
CA PRO A 306 17.75 9.95 -5.04
C PRO A 306 18.00 9.64 -3.55
N GLU A 307 18.94 8.73 -3.26
CA GLU A 307 19.43 8.46 -1.90
C GLU A 307 18.43 7.73 -0.96
N SER A 308 17.51 6.94 -1.50
CA SER A 308 16.64 6.10 -0.66
C SER A 308 17.46 5.08 0.18
N ALA A 309 17.00 4.76 1.39
CA ALA A 309 17.67 3.79 2.26
C ALA A 309 17.79 2.40 1.62
N LEU A 310 16.80 2.01 0.80
CA LEU A 310 16.82 0.76 0.05
C LEU A 310 17.82 0.75 -1.09
N GLU A 311 18.14 1.91 -1.67
CA GLU A 311 19.20 2.03 -2.66
C GLU A 311 20.56 1.68 -2.03
N ALA A 312 20.82 2.14 -0.80
CA ALA A 312 22.03 1.80 -0.07
C ALA A 312 22.13 0.29 0.19
N VAL A 313 21.03 -0.33 0.65
CA VAL A 313 20.96 -1.80 0.84
C VAL A 313 21.21 -2.54 -0.48
N GLN A 314 20.57 -2.11 -1.57
CA GLN A 314 20.76 -2.71 -2.88
C GLN A 314 22.23 -2.64 -3.33
N ARG A 315 22.89 -1.51 -3.08
CA ARG A 315 24.31 -1.31 -3.39
C ARG A 315 25.21 -2.24 -2.58
N GLU A 316 24.93 -2.40 -1.29
CA GLU A 316 25.68 -3.33 -0.42
C GLU A 316 25.51 -4.79 -0.84
N VAL A 317 24.27 -5.20 -1.18
CA VAL A 317 23.97 -6.54 -1.70
C VAL A 317 24.74 -6.78 -3.00
N ASN A 318 24.67 -5.84 -3.94
CA ASN A 318 25.38 -5.94 -5.22
C ASN A 318 26.90 -6.03 -5.01
N ALA A 319 27.47 -5.15 -4.17
CA ALA A 319 28.89 -5.17 -3.86
C ALA A 319 29.33 -6.49 -3.19
N TYR A 320 28.49 -7.08 -2.34
CA TYR A 320 28.73 -8.40 -1.78
C TYR A 320 28.69 -9.50 -2.85
N CYS A 321 27.66 -9.49 -3.70
CA CYS A 321 27.52 -10.45 -4.79
C CYS A 321 28.65 -10.34 -5.82
N ASP A 322 29.24 -9.16 -6.00
CA ASP A 322 30.30 -8.93 -6.97
C ASP A 322 31.68 -9.40 -6.53
N LYS A 323 31.89 -9.66 -5.24
CA LYS A 323 33.17 -10.18 -4.73
C LYS A 323 33.50 -11.54 -5.38
N PRO A 324 34.72 -11.72 -5.96
CA PRO A 324 35.11 -12.96 -6.63
C PRO A 324 34.93 -14.21 -5.78
N TRP A 325 35.29 -14.12 -4.49
CA TRP A 325 35.11 -15.21 -3.52
C TRP A 325 33.63 -15.60 -3.37
N ASN A 326 32.72 -14.64 -3.30
CA ASN A 326 31.30 -14.90 -3.13
C ASN A 326 30.69 -15.51 -4.40
N LYS A 327 31.09 -15.03 -5.59
CA LYS A 327 30.73 -15.65 -6.89
C LYS A 327 31.18 -17.10 -6.97
N TRP A 328 32.45 -17.36 -6.62
CA TRP A 328 33.02 -18.70 -6.64
C TRP A 328 32.31 -19.62 -5.64
N ARG A 329 32.12 -19.17 -4.40
CA ARG A 329 31.40 -19.92 -3.36
C ARG A 329 29.96 -20.24 -3.79
N ALA A 330 29.24 -19.28 -4.37
CA ALA A 330 27.88 -19.50 -4.86
C ALA A 330 27.84 -20.56 -5.98
N ASN A 331 28.80 -20.52 -6.91
CA ASN A 331 28.92 -21.51 -7.99
C ASN A 331 29.18 -22.93 -7.45
N VAL A 332 30.07 -23.05 -6.46
CA VAL A 332 30.35 -24.34 -5.79
C VAL A 332 29.09 -24.88 -5.10
N ILE A 333 28.39 -24.05 -4.32
CA ILE A 333 27.16 -24.46 -3.65
C ILE A 333 26.09 -24.90 -4.67
N HIS A 334 25.91 -24.10 -5.73
CA HIS A 334 24.89 -24.36 -6.75
C HIS A 334 25.12 -25.68 -7.51
N ASN A 335 26.37 -26.00 -7.86
CA ASN A 335 26.68 -27.18 -8.68
C ASN A 335 26.88 -28.45 -7.86
N TYR A 336 27.45 -28.35 -6.65
CA TYR A 336 27.87 -29.51 -5.88
C TYR A 336 26.99 -29.79 -4.66
N PHE A 337 26.33 -28.79 -4.08
CA PHE A 337 25.57 -28.94 -2.84
C PHE A 337 24.04 -28.96 -3.02
N ARG A 338 23.57 -29.02 -4.27
CA ARG A 338 22.14 -29.03 -4.60
C ARG A 338 21.48 -30.40 -4.47
N SER A 339 22.24 -31.49 -4.58
CA SER A 339 21.73 -32.85 -4.45
C SER A 339 22.65 -33.72 -3.57
N PRO A 340 22.11 -34.68 -2.81
CA PRO A 340 22.92 -35.55 -1.96
C PRO A 340 24.00 -36.32 -2.74
N THR A 341 23.72 -36.71 -3.97
CA THR A 341 24.67 -37.42 -4.85
C THR A 341 25.80 -36.52 -5.33
N SER A 342 25.50 -35.26 -5.69
CA SER A 342 26.53 -34.27 -6.02
C SER A 342 27.46 -34.01 -4.83
N VAL A 343 26.92 -33.97 -3.61
CA VAL A 343 27.71 -33.80 -2.38
C VAL A 343 28.65 -34.99 -2.16
N LEU A 344 28.16 -36.22 -2.30
CA LEU A 344 28.96 -37.44 -2.18
C LEU A 344 30.10 -37.47 -3.23
N ASN A 345 29.79 -37.13 -4.48
CA ASN A 345 30.79 -37.06 -5.55
C ASN A 345 31.86 -36.01 -5.27
N PHE A 346 31.46 -34.84 -4.77
CA PHE A 346 32.38 -33.78 -4.37
C PHE A 346 33.31 -34.24 -3.23
N LEU A 347 32.75 -34.87 -2.19
CA LEU A 347 33.54 -35.40 -1.08
C LEU A 347 34.52 -36.50 -1.52
N ALA A 348 34.09 -37.42 -2.39
CA ALA A 348 34.94 -38.46 -2.94
C ALA A 348 36.12 -37.89 -3.72
N ALA A 349 35.89 -36.85 -4.54
CA ALA A 349 36.95 -36.16 -5.27
C ALA A 349 37.95 -35.48 -4.34
N VAL A 350 37.49 -34.84 -3.26
CA VAL A 350 38.36 -34.21 -2.24
C VAL A 350 39.21 -35.26 -1.54
N VAL A 351 38.62 -36.40 -1.12
CA VAL A 351 39.37 -37.49 -0.48
C VAL A 351 40.42 -38.06 -1.43
N ALA A 352 40.07 -38.30 -2.70
CA ALA A 352 41.01 -38.77 -3.71
C ALA A 352 42.18 -37.80 -3.91
N LEU A 353 41.92 -36.49 -3.95
CA LEU A 353 42.96 -35.47 -4.05
C LEU A 353 43.93 -35.51 -2.85
N VAL A 354 43.39 -35.62 -1.63
CA VAL A 354 44.20 -35.73 -0.41
C VAL A 354 45.09 -36.97 -0.45
N VAL A 355 44.54 -38.11 -0.87
CA VAL A 355 45.31 -39.36 -1.03
C VAL A 355 46.45 -39.18 -2.03
N ILE A 356 46.20 -38.52 -3.17
CA ILE A 356 47.23 -38.26 -4.19
C ILE A 356 48.34 -37.37 -3.64
N VAL A 357 47.99 -36.29 -2.92
CA VAL A 357 48.98 -35.37 -2.32
C VAL A 357 49.85 -36.11 -1.29
N VAL A 358 49.22 -36.89 -0.41
CA VAL A 358 49.93 -37.68 0.60
C VAL A 358 50.84 -38.71 -0.05
N GLN A 359 50.35 -39.45 -1.05
CA GLN A 359 51.14 -40.41 -1.81
C GLN A 359 52.34 -39.72 -2.46
N THR A 360 52.13 -38.59 -3.15
CA THR A 360 53.20 -37.83 -3.79
C THR A 360 54.25 -37.35 -2.79
N ALA A 361 53.84 -36.88 -1.62
CA ALA A 361 54.76 -36.47 -0.56
C ALA A 361 55.61 -37.66 -0.07
N TYR A 362 55.00 -38.83 0.16
CA TYR A 362 55.75 -40.04 0.51
C TYR A 362 56.73 -40.45 -0.59
N THR A 363 56.34 -40.36 -1.87
CA THR A 363 57.23 -40.68 -3.00
C THR A 363 58.43 -39.74 -3.05
N ILE A 364 58.22 -38.43 -2.83
CA ILE A 364 59.30 -37.43 -2.80
C ILE A 364 60.23 -37.67 -1.61
N ILE A 365 59.68 -37.91 -0.41
CA ILE A 365 60.49 -38.23 0.78
C ILE A 365 61.33 -39.49 0.52
N ALA A 366 60.73 -40.53 -0.02
CA ALA A 366 61.44 -41.77 -0.35
C ALA A 366 62.55 -41.59 -1.39
N PHE A 367 62.43 -40.58 -2.28
CA PHE A 367 63.45 -40.23 -3.28
C PHE A 367 64.62 -39.43 -2.71
N TYR A 368 64.43 -38.66 -1.64
CA TYR A 368 65.50 -37.85 -1.03
C TYR A 368 66.21 -38.56 0.15
N TYR A 369 65.59 -39.58 0.74
CA TYR A 369 66.12 -40.33 1.89
C TYR A 369 66.56 -41.76 1.57
N ASN A 370 66.46 -42.18 0.31
CA ASN A 370 67.21 -43.30 -0.27
C ASN A 370 68.14 -42.76 -1.35
#